data_AF-A0A9E2EVB4-F1
#
_entry.id   AF-A0A9E2EVB4-F1
#
_cell.length_a   1.000
_cell.length_b   1.000
_cell.length_c   1.000
_cell.angle_alpha   90.00
_cell.angle_beta   90.00
_cell.angle_gamma   90.00
#
_symmetry.space_group_name_H-M   'P 1'
#
loop_
_entity.id
_entity.type
_entity.pdbx_description
1 polymer ?
#
loop_
_entity_poly.entity_id
_entity_poly.type
_entity_poly.pdbx_seq_one_letter_code
_entity_poly.pdbx_strand_id
1 'polypeptide(L)'
;TYDAIFSNACKNHRYDKIFLMPPWEEIHTTDKERYESFEESVQIHNCLKNSYVQHAYDVTIVPKGTINERIAFIIEQVNAS
;
A
#
# COMPACT_ATOMS: atom_id res chain seq x y z
N THR A 1 20.46 5.09 3.86
CA THR A 1 20.18 4.07 2.82
C THR A 1 20.10 2.73 3.51
N TYR A 2 19.18 1.87 3.09
CA TYR A 2 19.04 0.54 3.69
C TYR A 2 20.26 -0.34 3.39
N ASP A 3 20.54 -1.29 4.28
CA ASP A 3 21.65 -2.23 4.12
C ASP A 3 21.46 -3.10 2.88
N ALA A 4 22.59 -3.58 2.33
CA ALA A 4 22.63 -4.37 1.11
C ALA A 4 21.74 -5.61 1.16
N ILE A 5 21.58 -6.23 2.34
CA ILE A 5 20.70 -7.39 2.56
C ILE A 5 19.26 -7.04 2.22
N PHE A 6 18.75 -5.91 2.73
CA PHE A 6 17.36 -5.48 2.54
C PHE A 6 17.11 -5.07 1.08
N SER A 7 17.99 -4.24 0.51
CA SER A 7 17.87 -3.83 -0.88
C SER A 7 17.94 -5.00 -1.86
N ASN A 8 18.74 -6.03 -1.57
CA ASN A 8 18.83 -7.23 -2.40
C ASN A 8 17.54 -8.07 -2.31
N ALA A 9 16.95 -8.20 -1.12
CA ALA A 9 15.67 -8.88 -0.95
C ALA A 9 14.55 -8.21 -1.76
N CYS A 10 14.45 -6.87 -1.72
CA CYS A 10 13.45 -6.13 -2.49
C CYS A 10 13.59 -6.30 -4.01
N LYS A 11 14.81 -6.54 -4.51
CA LYS A 11 15.09 -6.77 -5.94
C LYS A 11 14.78 -8.19 -6.39
N ASN A 12 15.07 -9.18 -5.54
CA ASN A 12 15.00 -10.60 -5.91
C ASN A 12 13.64 -11.24 -5.59
N HIS A 13 12.85 -10.65 -4.70
CA HIS A 13 11.52 -11.14 -4.32
C HIS A 13 10.48 -10.12 -4.75
N ARG A 14 10.18 -10.11 -6.06
CA ARG A 14 9.24 -9.15 -6.63
C ARG A 14 7.80 -9.65 -6.57
N TYR A 15 6.89 -8.71 -6.40
CA TYR A 15 5.45 -8.92 -6.53
C TYR A 15 4.95 -8.49 -7.91
N ASP A 16 3.95 -9.19 -8.44
CA ASP A 16 3.37 -8.87 -9.76
C ASP A 16 2.45 -7.65 -9.73
N LYS A 17 1.72 -7.44 -8.64
CA LYS A 17 0.75 -6.35 -8.45
C LYS A 17 0.92 -5.75 -7.06
N ILE A 18 0.88 -4.42 -6.96
CA ILE A 18 0.91 -3.70 -5.67
C ILE A 18 -0.41 -2.94 -5.51
N PHE A 19 -1.17 -3.29 -4.48
CA PHE A 19 -2.36 -2.56 -4.07
C PHE A 19 -2.06 -1.74 -2.82
N LEU A 20 -2.29 -0.43 -2.89
CA LEU A 20 -2.07 0.47 -1.76
C LEU A 20 -3.39 1.12 -1.36
N MET A 21 -3.75 0.98 -0.08
CA MET A 21 -4.94 1.61 0.50
C MET A 21 -4.52 2.94 1.13
N PRO A 22 -5.07 4.09 0.69
CA PRO A 22 -4.90 5.35 1.39
C PRO A 22 -5.51 5.29 2.80
N PRO A 23 -4.95 6.01 3.78
CA PRO A 23 -5.65 6.24 5.03
C PRO A 23 -6.91 7.08 4.74
N TRP A 24 -8.05 6.63 5.24
CA TRP A 24 -9.31 7.36 5.17
C TRP A 24 -9.70 7.81 6.57
N GLU A 25 -9.79 9.12 6.76
CA GLU A 25 -10.02 9.73 8.07
C GLU A 25 -11.33 9.23 8.70
N GLU A 26 -12.36 8.98 7.89
CA GLU A 26 -13.69 8.58 8.36
C GLU A 26 -13.75 7.17 8.96
N ILE A 27 -12.74 6.34 8.70
CA ILE A 27 -12.59 5.02 9.31
C ILE A 27 -11.24 4.87 10.02
N HIS A 28 -10.50 5.96 10.19
CA HIS A 28 -9.27 5.95 10.97
C HIS A 28 -9.65 5.94 12.44
N THR A 29 -9.16 4.93 13.13
CA THR A 29 -9.23 4.83 14.58
C THR A 29 -7.91 4.24 15.04
N THR A 30 -7.41 4.74 16.17
CA THR A 30 -6.32 4.07 16.86
C THR A 30 -6.90 2.89 17.64
N ASP A 31 -6.25 1.74 17.55
CA ASP A 31 -6.60 0.54 18.29
C ASP A 31 -5.31 -0.20 18.71
N LYS A 32 -5.42 -1.48 19.09
CA LYS A 32 -4.25 -2.27 19.51
C LYS A 32 -3.31 -2.64 18.36
N GLU A 33 -3.72 -2.44 17.12
CA GLU A 33 -2.94 -2.74 15.93
C GLU A 33 -2.47 -1.46 15.22
N ARG A 34 -3.29 -0.41 15.23
CA ARG A 34 -2.96 0.91 14.66
C ARG A 34 -2.69 1.92 15.77
N TYR A 35 -1.42 2.22 15.99
CA TYR A 35 -0.96 3.14 17.03
C TYR A 35 -0.80 4.58 16.51
N GLU A 36 -0.72 4.74 15.19
CA GLU A 36 -0.38 5.97 14.51
C GLU A 36 -1.57 6.95 14.45
N SER A 37 -1.27 8.24 14.57
CA SER A 37 -2.22 9.32 14.24
C SER A 37 -2.62 9.24 12.76
N PHE A 38 -3.68 9.97 12.40
CA PHE A 38 -4.08 10.06 10.99
C PHE A 38 -2.97 10.69 10.14
N GLU A 39 -2.33 11.75 10.63
CA GLU A 39 -1.22 12.42 9.97
C GLU A 39 -0.01 11.50 9.80
N GLU A 40 0.35 10.73 10.82
CA GLU A 40 1.41 9.71 10.75
C GLU A 40 1.05 8.63 9.72
N SER A 41 -0.22 8.20 9.66
CA SER A 41 -0.71 7.24 8.68
C SER A 41 -0.57 7.78 7.24
N VAL A 42 -0.83 9.08 7.03
CA VAL A 42 -0.62 9.76 5.74
C VAL A 42 0.87 9.81 5.38
N GLN A 43 1.75 10.10 6.35
CA GLN A 43 3.19 10.11 6.13
C GLN A 43 3.70 8.71 5.74
N ILE A 44 3.26 7.67 6.46
CA ILE A 44 3.60 6.26 6.15
C ILE A 44 3.12 5.88 4.76
N HIS A 45 1.87 6.23 4.40
CA HIS A 45 1.33 5.98 3.06
C HIS A 45 2.22 6.60 1.96
N ASN A 46 2.64 7.85 2.13
CA ASN A 46 3.50 8.53 1.18
C ASN A 46 4.88 7.86 1.09
N CYS A 47 5.47 7.48 2.23
CA CYS A 47 6.73 6.74 2.27
C CYS A 47 6.63 5.39 1.54
N LEU A 48 5.56 4.63 1.76
CA LEU A 48 5.32 3.35 1.09
C LEU A 48 5.16 3.54 -0.42
N LYS A 49 4.30 4.46 -0.86
CA LYS A 49 4.08 4.76 -2.28
C LYS A 49 5.39 5.12 -2.97
N ASN A 50 6.15 6.03 -2.39
CA ASN A 50 7.43 6.46 -2.95
C ASN A 50 8.44 5.30 -3.02
N SER A 51 8.48 4.45 -2.00
CA SER A 51 9.37 3.29 -1.95
C SER A 51 9.04 2.29 -3.06
N TYR A 52 7.77 1.98 -3.28
CA TYR A 52 7.36 1.07 -4.36
C TYR A 52 7.66 1.66 -5.74
N VAL A 53 7.36 2.94 -5.97
CA VAL A 53 7.67 3.62 -7.24
C VAL A 53 9.18 3.63 -7.51
N GLN A 54 10.01 3.89 -6.49
CA GLN A 54 11.47 3.85 -6.61
C GLN A 54 12.01 2.46 -6.98
N HIS A 55 11.30 1.39 -6.61
CA HIS A 55 11.63 0.01 -6.99
C HIS A 55 10.94 -0.42 -8.29
N ALA A 56 10.45 0.53 -9.08
CA ALA A 56 9.80 0.31 -10.38
C ALA A 56 8.61 -0.66 -10.29
N TYR A 57 7.79 -0.52 -9.24
CA TYR A 57 6.46 -1.13 -9.19
C TYR A 57 5.43 -0.14 -9.73
N ASP A 58 4.44 -0.68 -10.45
CA ASP A 58 3.19 0.03 -10.69
C ASP A 58 2.28 -0.15 -9.47
N VAL A 59 1.87 0.97 -8.87
CA VAL A 59 1.12 0.99 -7.61
C VAL A 59 -0.33 1.32 -7.91
N THR A 60 -1.19 0.33 -7.77
CA THR A 60 -2.63 0.49 -7.88
C THR A 60 -3.19 1.05 -6.57
N ILE A 61 -3.65 2.29 -6.59
CA ILE A 61 -4.36 2.88 -5.45
C ILE A 61 -5.78 2.30 -5.40
N VAL A 62 -6.13 1.65 -4.30
CA VAL A 62 -7.49 1.14 -4.10
C VAL A 62 -8.40 2.33 -3.77
N PRO A 63 -9.49 2.55 -4.52
CA PRO A 63 -10.39 3.66 -4.27
C PRO A 63 -11.08 3.49 -2.92
N LYS A 64 -11.44 4.63 -2.31
CA LYS A 64 -12.32 4.64 -1.15
C LYS A 64 -13.69 4.12 -1.57
N GLY A 65 -14.30 3.31 -0.70
CA GLY A 65 -15.62 2.73 -0.91
C GLY A 65 -15.97 1.77 0.22
N THR A 66 -17.07 1.07 0.08
CA THR A 66 -17.46 -0.06 0.91
C THR A 66 -16.47 -1.22 0.79
N ILE A 67 -16.53 -2.16 1.72
CA ILE A 67 -15.70 -3.38 1.66
C ILE A 67 -15.92 -4.13 0.33
N ASN A 68 -17.18 -4.28 -0.11
CA ASN A 68 -17.52 -5.02 -1.32
C ASN A 68 -16.99 -4.34 -2.59
N GLU A 69 -17.06 -3.01 -2.68
CA GLU A 69 -16.51 -2.26 -3.82
C GLU A 69 -14.99 -2.42 -3.91
N ARG A 70 -14.28 -2.38 -2.78
CA ARG A 70 -12.83 -2.60 -2.75
C ARG A 70 -12.45 -4.02 -3.15
N ILE A 71 -13.18 -5.02 -2.67
CA ILE A 71 -12.98 -6.43 -3.05
C ILE A 71 -13.19 -6.59 -4.55
N ALA A 72 -14.30 -6.07 -5.09
CA ALA A 72 -14.61 -6.16 -6.52
C ALA A 72 -13.51 -5.49 -7.36
N PHE A 73 -13.08 -4.29 -6.98
CA PHE A 73 -11.99 -3.58 -7.64
C PHE A 73 -10.68 -4.39 -7.64
N ILE A 74 -10.27 -4.94 -6.50
CA ILE A 74 -9.02 -5.71 -6.41
C ILE A 74 -9.11 -6.98 -7.28
N ILE A 75 -10.23 -7.70 -7.23
CA ILE A 75 -10.45 -8.90 -8.05
C ILE A 75 -10.42 -8.56 -9.53
N GLU A 76 -11.07 -7.47 -9.95
CA GLU A 76 -11.03 -7.00 -11.34
C GLU A 76 -9.60 -6.70 -11.79
N GLN A 77 -8.83 -5.98 -10.98
CA GLN A 77 -7.43 -5.65 -11.30
C GLN A 77 -6.50 -6.87 -11.34
N VAL A 78 -6.78 -7.91 -10.54
CA VAL A 78 -6.04 -9.18 -10.59
C VAL A 78 -6.38 -9.97 -11.86
N ASN A 79 -7.65 -9.96 -12.27
CA ASN A 79 -8.11 -10.70 -13.45
C ASN A 79 -7.83 -9.97 -14.77
N ALA A 80 -7.64 -8.65 -14.74
CA ALA A 80 -7.20 -7.87 -15.88
C ALA A 80 -5.75 -8.28 -16.26
N SER A 81 -5.66 -9.10 -17.31
CA SER A 81 -4.42 -9.57 -17.95
C SER A 81 -4.07 -8.70 -19.14
#